data_AF-A0A962UFC9-F1
#
_entry.id   AF-A0A962UFC9-F1
#
_cell.length_a   1.000
_cell.length_b   1.000
_cell.length_c   1.000
_cell.angle_alpha   90.00
_cell.angle_beta   90.00
_cell.angle_gamma   90.00
#
_symmetry.space_group_name_H-M   'P 1'
#
loop_
_entity.id
_entity.type
_entity.pdbx_description
1 polymer ?
#
loop_
_entity_poly.entity_id
_entity_poly.type
_entity_poly.pdbx_seq_one_letter_code
_entity_poly.pdbx_strand_id
1 'polypeptide(L)'
;MALAVKPVSGPERRPILPASALLEAAAVTRLHAASGSSATHFDAVYRPLLHAVAEYVQQLPDPGQPAQPLLSTRLHMAIAALHRRRGRLLPPGAPAERLAQDADLWTYAVFSLALLRRLGPAVTAWRITLWSAQDQPLGVWRLWEAPRGLARVPRAAVYQAHPALHPPRADATPLLVGALMPPAGLHWLWRAPAVLDAWRAALYAPAWPALFAPLFSEPGGGS
;
A
#
# COMPACT_ATOMS: atom_id res chain seq x y z
N MET A 1 13.97 -18.48 -17.98
CA MET A 1 15.19 -17.81 -17.51
C MET A 1 14.78 -16.69 -16.56
N ALA A 2 14.88 -16.92 -15.25
CA ALA A 2 14.48 -15.96 -14.24
C ALA A 2 15.53 -14.85 -14.12
N LEU A 3 15.11 -13.59 -14.29
CA LEU A 3 15.93 -12.42 -13.98
C LEU A 3 16.11 -12.35 -12.46
N ALA A 4 17.29 -12.75 -11.99
CA ALA A 4 17.69 -12.57 -10.61
C ALA A 4 17.79 -11.07 -10.30
N VAL A 5 16.91 -10.58 -9.43
CA VAL A 5 17.00 -9.23 -8.88
C VAL A 5 18.25 -9.19 -8.00
N LYS A 6 19.29 -8.47 -8.44
CA LYS A 6 20.51 -8.24 -7.67
C LYS A 6 20.20 -7.45 -6.40
N PRO A 7 20.92 -7.71 -5.29
CA PRO A 7 20.78 -6.92 -4.07
C PRO A 7 21.19 -5.46 -4.34
N VAL A 8 20.33 -4.52 -3.99
CA VAL A 8 20.56 -3.09 -4.26
C VAL A 8 21.37 -2.46 -3.13
N SER A 9 22.65 -2.22 -3.37
CA SER A 9 23.55 -1.49 -2.48
C SER A 9 24.02 -0.21 -3.17
N GLY A 10 23.38 0.92 -2.85
CA GLY A 10 23.71 2.27 -3.35
C GLY A 10 22.52 3.01 -3.95
N PRO A 11 22.52 4.36 -3.99
CA PRO A 11 21.45 5.13 -4.61
C PRO A 11 21.60 5.04 -6.13
N GLU A 12 21.16 3.93 -6.71
CA GLU A 12 21.16 3.74 -8.15
C GLU A 12 19.97 4.50 -8.78
N ARG A 13 20.19 5.05 -9.98
CA ARG A 13 19.12 5.60 -10.81
C ARG A 13 18.27 4.45 -11.34
N ARG A 14 16.97 4.46 -11.05
CA ARG A 14 16.02 3.42 -11.42
C ARG A 14 14.95 3.97 -12.36
N PRO A 15 14.51 3.18 -13.36
CA PRO A 15 13.40 3.59 -14.22
C PRO A 15 12.11 3.70 -13.42
N ILE A 16 11.25 4.65 -13.79
CA ILE A 16 9.86 4.69 -13.36
C ILE A 16 9.11 3.64 -14.19
N LEU A 17 8.49 2.68 -13.50
CA LEU A 17 7.85 1.53 -14.12
C LEU A 17 6.32 1.58 -13.96
N PRO A 18 5.57 0.99 -14.91
CA PRO A 18 4.14 0.76 -14.74
C PRO A 18 3.88 -0.35 -13.72
N ALA A 19 2.67 -0.38 -13.15
CA ALA A 19 2.29 -1.41 -12.16
C ALA A 19 2.52 -2.85 -12.63
N SER A 20 2.30 -3.13 -13.93
CA SER A 20 2.48 -4.46 -14.51
C SER A 20 3.91 -4.98 -14.46
N ALA A 21 4.91 -4.09 -14.44
CA ALA A 21 6.31 -4.45 -14.31
C ALA A 21 6.77 -4.52 -12.85
N LEU A 22 6.01 -3.92 -11.93
CA LEU A 22 6.31 -3.88 -10.49
C LEU A 22 5.62 -5.01 -9.72
N LEU A 23 4.47 -5.48 -10.20
CA LEU A 23 3.66 -6.51 -9.57
C LEU A 23 3.95 -7.88 -10.18
N GLU A 24 4.53 -8.77 -9.38
CA GLU A 24 4.67 -10.17 -9.76
C GLU A 24 3.31 -10.86 -9.86
N ALA A 25 3.07 -11.57 -10.97
CA ALA A 25 1.82 -12.30 -11.19
C ALA A 25 1.51 -13.27 -10.03
N ALA A 26 2.51 -13.97 -9.50
CA ALA A 26 2.35 -14.87 -8.37
C ALA A 26 1.87 -14.15 -7.10
N ALA A 27 2.36 -12.94 -6.83
CA ALA A 27 1.94 -12.16 -5.67
C ALA A 27 0.47 -11.71 -5.81
N VAL A 28 0.08 -11.26 -7.00
CA VAL A 28 -1.32 -10.88 -7.30
C VAL A 28 -2.26 -12.09 -7.15
N THR A 29 -1.86 -13.26 -7.66
CA THR A 29 -2.64 -14.51 -7.51
C THR A 29 -2.81 -14.89 -6.03
N ARG A 30 -1.75 -14.82 -5.22
CA ARG A 30 -1.84 -15.09 -3.78
C ARG A 30 -2.77 -14.10 -3.08
N LEU A 31 -2.70 -12.82 -3.42
CA LEU A 31 -3.58 -11.77 -2.88
C LEU A 31 -5.04 -12.02 -3.24
N HIS A 32 -5.31 -12.37 -4.49
CA HIS A 32 -6.66 -12.71 -4.95
C HIS A 32 -7.20 -13.92 -4.19
N ALA A 33 -6.43 -15.01 -4.09
CA ALA A 33 -6.82 -16.19 -3.33
C ALA A 33 -7.03 -15.90 -1.82
N ALA A 34 -6.21 -15.04 -1.23
CA ALA A 34 -6.34 -14.63 0.18
C ALA A 34 -7.60 -13.76 0.40
N SER A 35 -7.99 -12.94 -0.58
CA SER A 35 -9.20 -12.10 -0.50
C SER A 35 -10.50 -12.91 -0.50
N GLY A 36 -10.51 -14.11 -1.10
CA GLY A 36 -11.73 -14.91 -1.27
C GLY A 36 -12.76 -14.32 -2.25
N SER A 37 -12.45 -13.22 -2.94
CA SER A 37 -13.35 -12.54 -3.87
C SER A 37 -13.39 -13.21 -5.25
N SER A 38 -14.45 -12.97 -6.02
CA SER A 38 -14.51 -13.34 -7.43
C SER A 38 -13.49 -12.54 -8.27
N ALA A 39 -13.07 -13.07 -9.42
CA ALA A 39 -12.13 -12.36 -10.31
C ALA A 39 -12.66 -10.97 -10.72
N THR A 40 -13.94 -10.88 -11.10
CA THR A 40 -14.59 -9.62 -11.47
C THR A 40 -14.55 -8.60 -10.34
N HIS A 41 -14.82 -9.03 -9.11
CA HIS A 41 -14.80 -8.12 -7.95
C HIS A 41 -13.37 -7.70 -7.59
N PHE A 42 -12.42 -8.64 -7.63
CA PHE A 42 -11.01 -8.35 -7.42
C PHE A 42 -10.49 -7.31 -8.41
N ASP A 43 -10.79 -7.49 -9.70
CA ASP A 43 -10.37 -6.58 -10.76
C ASP A 43 -11.04 -5.20 -10.64
N ALA A 44 -12.29 -5.14 -10.18
CA ALA A 44 -13.02 -3.89 -10.03
C ALA A 44 -12.55 -3.05 -8.83
N VAL A 45 -12.14 -3.68 -7.72
CA VAL A 45 -11.96 -2.97 -6.43
C VAL A 45 -10.56 -3.14 -5.82
N TYR A 46 -9.95 -4.32 -5.92
CA TYR A 46 -8.64 -4.61 -5.32
C TYR A 46 -7.49 -4.24 -6.26
N ARG A 47 -7.55 -4.69 -7.51
CA ARG A 47 -6.51 -4.44 -8.52
C ARG A 47 -6.21 -2.95 -8.73
N PRO A 48 -7.20 -2.04 -8.78
CA PRO A 48 -6.91 -0.63 -8.99
C PRO A 48 -6.10 -0.03 -7.84
N LEU A 49 -6.36 -0.43 -6.59
CA LEU A 49 -5.57 0.03 -5.44
C LEU A 49 -4.16 -0.59 -5.46
N LEU A 50 -4.03 -1.87 -5.82
CA LEU A 50 -2.72 -2.51 -6.00
C LEU A 50 -1.87 -1.77 -7.03
N HIS A 51 -2.45 -1.45 -8.19
CA HIS A 51 -1.75 -0.73 -9.24
C HIS A 51 -1.35 0.67 -8.80
N ALA A 52 -2.28 1.42 -8.18
CA ALA A 52 -2.01 2.75 -7.68
C ALA A 52 -0.87 2.76 -6.66
N VAL A 53 -0.87 1.84 -5.69
CA VAL A 53 0.18 1.74 -4.69
C VAL A 53 1.51 1.30 -5.30
N ALA A 54 1.50 0.31 -6.20
CA ALA A 54 2.71 -0.15 -6.90
C ALA A 54 3.37 1.00 -7.67
N GLU A 55 2.62 1.70 -8.51
CA GLU A 55 3.12 2.85 -9.27
C GLU A 55 3.55 4.01 -8.38
N TYR A 56 2.93 4.16 -7.21
CA TYR A 56 3.29 5.23 -6.28
C TYR A 56 4.62 4.95 -5.57
N VAL A 57 4.80 3.74 -5.03
CA VAL A 57 6.00 3.37 -4.27
C VAL A 57 7.16 2.91 -5.14
N GLN A 58 6.90 2.56 -6.40
CA GLN A 58 7.91 2.07 -7.34
C GLN A 58 8.74 0.95 -6.69
N GLN A 59 10.06 1.02 -6.79
CA GLN A 59 10.99 0.10 -6.13
C GLN A 59 11.65 0.75 -4.90
N LEU A 60 11.00 1.71 -4.24
CA LEU A 60 11.55 2.33 -3.03
C LEU A 60 11.88 1.26 -1.99
N PRO A 61 13.06 1.32 -1.33
CA PRO A 61 13.35 0.42 -0.23
C PRO A 61 12.42 0.68 0.96
N ASP A 62 12.13 -0.35 1.74
CA ASP A 62 11.40 -0.21 2.98
C ASP A 62 12.31 0.47 4.03
N PRO A 63 11.91 1.59 4.66
CA PRO A 63 12.74 2.25 5.66
C PRO A 63 13.09 1.39 6.88
N GLY A 64 12.22 0.45 7.26
CA GLY A 64 12.45 -0.48 8.36
C GLY A 64 13.25 -1.71 7.95
N GLN A 65 13.26 -2.05 6.66
CA GLN A 65 14.02 -3.17 6.09
C GLN A 65 14.64 -2.76 4.74
N PRO A 66 15.72 -1.94 4.72
CA PRO A 66 16.24 -1.34 3.48
C PRO A 66 16.70 -2.33 2.40
N ALA A 67 16.90 -3.61 2.76
CA ALA A 67 17.20 -4.69 1.81
C ALA A 67 15.97 -5.19 1.02
N GLN A 68 14.75 -4.78 1.39
CA GLN A 68 13.50 -5.20 0.76
C GLN A 68 12.77 -4.00 0.13
N PRO A 69 12.13 -4.16 -1.04
CA PRO A 69 11.24 -3.13 -1.58
C PRO A 69 10.01 -2.92 -0.69
N LEU A 70 9.64 -1.66 -0.46
CA LEU A 70 8.44 -1.27 0.30
C LEU A 70 7.16 -1.91 -0.26
N LEU A 71 7.07 -2.05 -1.58
CA LEU A 71 5.95 -2.75 -2.23
C LEU A 71 5.85 -4.20 -1.74
N SER A 72 6.96 -4.94 -1.76
CA SER A 72 7.02 -6.34 -1.34
C SER A 72 6.61 -6.51 0.12
N THR A 73 7.12 -5.66 1.03
CA THR A 73 6.72 -5.66 2.45
C THR A 73 5.21 -5.46 2.61
N ARG A 74 4.62 -4.50 1.87
CA ARG A 74 3.18 -4.23 1.93
C ARG A 74 2.33 -5.36 1.36
N LEU A 75 2.77 -5.99 0.26
CA LEU A 75 2.08 -7.13 -0.32
C LEU A 75 2.12 -8.33 0.64
N HIS A 76 3.27 -8.61 1.26
CA HIS A 76 3.37 -9.66 2.28
C HIS A 76 2.45 -9.39 3.48
N MET A 77 2.44 -8.17 3.99
CA MET A 77 1.53 -7.78 5.07
C MET A 77 0.05 -7.94 4.67
N ALA A 78 -0.31 -7.55 3.45
CA ALA A 78 -1.69 -7.70 2.95
C ALA A 78 -2.11 -9.17 2.86
N ILE A 79 -1.26 -10.03 2.31
CA ILE A 79 -1.51 -11.47 2.20
C ILE A 79 -1.67 -12.09 3.60
N ALA A 80 -0.73 -11.80 4.52
CA ALA A 80 -0.79 -12.33 5.88
C ALA A 80 -2.04 -11.87 6.64
N ALA A 81 -2.39 -10.59 6.55
CA ALA A 81 -3.57 -10.04 7.20
C ALA A 81 -4.88 -10.63 6.64
N LEU A 82 -4.96 -10.84 5.33
CA LEU A 82 -6.11 -11.49 4.68
C LEU A 82 -6.24 -12.97 5.11
N HIS A 83 -5.14 -13.72 5.21
CA HIS A 83 -5.19 -15.09 5.72
C HIS A 83 -5.68 -15.14 7.17
N ARG A 84 -5.15 -14.29 8.05
CA ARG A 84 -5.62 -14.19 9.45
C ARG A 84 -7.08 -13.78 9.53
N ARG A 85 -7.52 -12.92 8.61
CA ARG A 85 -8.91 -12.46 8.54
C ARG A 85 -9.90 -13.57 8.20
N ARG A 86 -9.53 -14.55 7.35
CA ARG A 86 -10.41 -15.68 7.01
C ARG A 86 -10.86 -16.49 8.24
N GLY A 87 -10.04 -16.53 9.29
CA GLY A 87 -10.38 -17.19 10.55
C GLY A 87 -11.13 -16.30 11.56
N ARG A 88 -11.54 -15.08 11.19
CA ARG A 88 -12.12 -14.10 12.12
C ARG A 88 -13.35 -13.39 11.55
N LEU A 89 -14.42 -13.43 12.32
CA LEU A 89 -15.63 -12.63 12.07
C LEU A 89 -15.39 -11.18 12.54
N LEU A 90 -15.69 -10.22 11.67
CA LEU A 90 -15.58 -8.80 11.97
C LEU A 90 -16.93 -8.10 11.72
N PRO A 91 -17.37 -7.22 12.64
CA PRO A 91 -16.80 -6.99 13.96
C PRO A 91 -17.21 -8.10 14.96
N PRO A 92 -16.40 -8.39 15.99
CA PRO A 92 -16.73 -9.42 16.98
C PRO A 92 -18.09 -9.16 17.65
N GLY A 93 -18.89 -10.22 17.82
CA GLY A 93 -20.18 -10.15 18.52
C GLY A 93 -21.33 -9.50 17.75
N ALA A 94 -21.14 -9.13 16.48
CA ALA A 94 -22.24 -8.66 15.64
C ALA A 94 -23.21 -9.80 15.25
N PRO A 95 -24.49 -9.48 14.99
CA PRO A 95 -25.46 -10.45 14.46
C PRO A 95 -24.99 -11.08 13.14
N ALA A 96 -25.38 -12.34 12.91
CA ALA A 96 -24.95 -13.11 11.73
C ALA A 96 -25.30 -12.42 10.41
N GLU A 97 -26.45 -11.76 10.35
CA GLU A 97 -26.93 -11.03 9.18
C GLU A 97 -25.99 -9.88 8.82
N ARG A 98 -25.57 -9.09 9.83
CA ARG A 98 -24.63 -7.97 9.65
C ARG A 98 -23.23 -8.49 9.29
N LEU A 99 -22.79 -9.59 9.93
CA LEU A 99 -21.51 -10.22 9.62
C LEU A 99 -21.45 -10.69 8.17
N ALA A 100 -22.51 -11.31 7.66
CA ALA A 100 -22.60 -11.74 6.27
C ALA A 100 -22.68 -10.55 5.30
N GLN A 101 -23.47 -9.52 5.64
CA GLN A 101 -23.68 -8.36 4.79
C GLN A 101 -22.40 -7.56 4.53
N ASP A 102 -21.57 -7.36 5.56
CA ASP A 102 -20.37 -6.52 5.48
C ASP A 102 -19.07 -7.34 5.31
N ALA A 103 -19.16 -8.67 5.20
CA ALA A 103 -18.00 -9.57 5.25
C ALA A 103 -16.89 -9.15 4.27
N ASP A 104 -17.28 -8.89 3.02
CA ASP A 104 -16.39 -8.49 1.93
C ASP A 104 -15.83 -7.08 2.15
N LEU A 105 -16.62 -6.12 2.64
CA LEU A 105 -16.14 -4.76 2.94
C LEU A 105 -15.10 -4.77 4.05
N TRP A 106 -15.31 -5.56 5.10
CA TRP A 106 -14.28 -5.75 6.12
C TRP A 106 -13.00 -6.33 5.51
N THR A 107 -13.11 -7.20 4.49
CA THR A 107 -11.96 -7.84 3.85
C THR A 107 -11.18 -6.83 3.05
N TYR A 108 -11.89 -5.96 2.37
CA TYR A 108 -11.32 -4.80 1.69
C TYR A 108 -10.71 -3.78 2.64
N ALA A 109 -11.33 -3.53 3.80
CA ALA A 109 -10.79 -2.66 4.83
C ALA A 109 -9.44 -3.18 5.33
N VAL A 110 -9.32 -4.47 5.62
CA VAL A 110 -8.05 -5.11 6.01
C VAL A 110 -7.01 -5.00 4.90
N PHE A 111 -7.38 -5.34 3.66
CA PHE A 111 -6.50 -5.25 2.51
C PHE A 111 -5.97 -3.82 2.29
N SER A 112 -6.86 -2.83 2.26
CA SER A 112 -6.48 -1.43 2.02
C SER A 112 -5.69 -0.83 3.19
N LEU A 113 -5.97 -1.22 4.44
CA LEU A 113 -5.13 -0.83 5.59
C LEU A 113 -3.71 -1.34 5.46
N ALA A 114 -3.50 -2.58 5.03
CA ALA A 114 -2.17 -3.12 4.78
C ALA A 114 -1.40 -2.28 3.76
N LEU A 115 -2.06 -1.82 2.70
CA LEU A 115 -1.40 -1.07 1.64
C LEU A 115 -1.19 0.41 1.98
N LEU A 116 -2.09 1.03 2.74
CA LEU A 116 -2.12 2.49 2.91
C LEU A 116 -1.65 2.98 4.27
N ARG A 117 -1.80 2.18 5.33
CA ARG A 117 -1.42 2.63 6.68
C ARG A 117 0.07 2.97 6.73
N ARG A 118 0.37 4.13 7.33
CA ARG A 118 1.72 4.68 7.50
C ARG A 118 2.50 4.82 6.18
N LEU A 119 1.80 4.96 5.05
CA LEU A 119 2.43 5.14 3.74
C LEU A 119 3.16 6.49 3.63
N GLY A 120 2.63 7.53 4.28
CA GLY A 120 3.27 8.85 4.33
C GLY A 120 4.70 8.76 4.85
N PRO A 121 4.92 8.37 6.12
CA PRO A 121 6.25 8.22 6.70
C PRO A 121 7.16 7.27 5.91
N ALA A 122 6.61 6.19 5.35
CA ALA A 122 7.38 5.22 4.58
C ALA A 122 7.98 5.84 3.29
N VAL A 123 7.24 6.74 2.65
CA VAL A 123 7.68 7.40 1.41
C VAL A 123 8.50 8.66 1.72
N THR A 124 8.10 9.45 2.71
CA THR A 124 8.82 10.68 3.09
C THR A 124 10.13 10.43 3.83
N ALA A 125 10.41 9.17 4.21
CA ALA A 125 11.73 8.72 4.61
C ALA A 125 12.79 8.83 3.49
N TRP A 126 12.35 9.05 2.25
CA TRP A 126 13.21 9.17 1.08
C TRP A 126 13.16 10.57 0.47
N ARG A 127 14.33 11.11 0.12
CA ARG A 127 14.50 12.21 -0.82
C ARG A 127 14.65 11.64 -2.21
N ILE A 128 13.69 11.91 -3.08
CA ILE A 128 13.63 11.37 -4.44
C ILE A 128 13.99 12.47 -5.44
N THR A 129 15.05 12.27 -6.21
CA THR A 129 15.40 13.13 -7.34
C THR A 129 14.88 12.49 -8.62
N LEU A 130 14.44 13.31 -9.58
CA LEU A 130 13.88 12.88 -10.86
C LEU A 130 14.77 13.32 -12.04
N TRP A 131 14.79 12.48 -13.07
CA TRP A 131 15.45 12.74 -14.35
C TRP A 131 14.53 12.43 -15.51
N SER A 132 14.75 13.15 -16.61
CA SER A 132 14.15 12.83 -17.90
C SER A 132 14.84 11.67 -18.60
N ALA A 133 14.22 11.16 -19.67
CA ALA A 133 14.81 10.14 -20.51
C ALA A 133 16.12 10.58 -21.20
N GLN A 134 16.33 11.90 -21.34
CA GLN A 134 17.55 12.50 -21.90
C GLN A 134 18.58 12.86 -20.80
N ASP A 135 18.47 12.24 -19.63
CA ASP A 135 19.33 12.44 -18.46
C ASP A 135 19.34 13.86 -17.85
N GLN A 136 18.39 14.72 -18.26
CA GLN A 136 18.26 16.05 -17.67
C GLN A 136 17.65 15.97 -16.27
N PRO A 137 18.23 16.64 -15.25
CA PRO A 137 17.66 16.69 -13.91
C PRO A 137 16.35 17.49 -13.91
N LEU A 138 15.31 16.93 -13.29
CA LEU A 138 14.00 17.57 -13.11
C LEU A 138 13.79 18.10 -11.69
N GLY A 139 14.77 17.86 -10.81
CA GLY A 139 14.75 18.30 -9.42
C GLY A 139 14.27 17.22 -8.44
N VAL A 140 14.01 17.65 -7.20
CA VAL A 140 13.52 16.77 -6.13
C VAL A 140 12.01 16.69 -6.21
N TRP A 141 11.46 15.47 -6.25
CA TRP A 141 10.02 15.26 -6.20
C TRP A 141 9.43 15.74 -4.88
N ARG A 142 8.32 16.46 -4.97
CA ARG A 142 7.55 16.97 -3.84
C ARG A 142 6.16 16.36 -3.85
N LEU A 143 5.84 15.71 -2.75
CA LEU A 143 4.60 14.95 -2.56
C LEU A 143 3.33 15.82 -2.72
N TRP A 144 3.36 17.10 -2.38
CA TRP A 144 2.21 18.01 -2.57
C TRP A 144 2.06 18.54 -4.00
N GLU A 145 3.11 18.52 -4.81
CA GLU A 145 3.06 18.97 -6.23
C GLU A 145 2.57 17.84 -7.14
N ALA A 146 2.99 16.60 -6.86
CA ALA A 146 2.57 15.41 -7.59
C ALA A 146 2.15 14.29 -6.63
N PRO A 147 1.00 14.43 -5.94
CA PRO A 147 0.54 13.49 -4.92
C PRO A 147 0.12 12.13 -5.49
N ARG A 148 -0.02 12.03 -6.82
CA ARG A 148 -0.32 10.78 -7.53
C ARG A 148 0.92 10.00 -7.97
N GLY A 149 2.11 10.41 -7.52
CA GLY A 149 3.36 9.65 -7.67
C GLY A 149 4.22 10.07 -8.86
N LEU A 150 5.39 9.44 -8.97
CA LEU A 150 6.46 9.85 -9.87
C LEU A 150 6.07 9.79 -11.35
N ALA A 151 5.26 8.80 -11.73
CA ALA A 151 4.77 8.60 -13.10
C ALA A 151 3.85 9.73 -13.60
N ARG A 152 3.41 10.64 -12.71
CA ARG A 152 2.58 11.79 -13.06
C ARG A 152 3.38 13.08 -13.22
N VAL A 153 4.68 13.06 -12.94
CA VAL A 153 5.55 14.21 -13.14
C VAL A 153 5.92 14.29 -14.62
N PRO A 154 5.62 15.42 -15.32
CA PRO A 154 5.94 15.57 -16.72
C PRO A 154 7.43 15.31 -17.00
N ARG A 155 7.71 14.57 -18.08
CA ARG A 155 9.06 14.21 -18.55
C ARG A 155 9.85 13.28 -17.62
N ALA A 156 9.36 12.95 -16.41
CA ALA A 156 10.09 12.06 -15.51
C ALA A 156 10.10 10.63 -16.06
N ALA A 157 11.30 10.04 -16.16
CA ALA A 157 11.51 8.69 -16.65
C ALA A 157 12.33 7.84 -15.67
N VAL A 158 13.18 8.49 -14.87
CA VAL A 158 14.12 7.84 -13.95
C VAL A 158 14.09 8.58 -12.61
N TYR A 159 14.30 7.84 -11.53
CA TYR A 159 14.39 8.39 -10.18
C TYR A 159 15.55 7.77 -9.39
N GLN A 160 15.94 8.41 -8.31
CA GLN A 160 17.01 7.98 -7.41
C GLN A 160 16.57 8.40 -6.02
N ALA A 161 16.54 7.43 -5.12
CA ALA A 161 16.10 7.63 -3.76
C ALA A 161 17.31 7.63 -2.82
N HIS A 162 17.37 8.64 -1.96
CA HIS A 162 18.32 8.71 -0.86
C HIS A 162 17.53 8.83 0.45
N PRO A 163 18.04 8.33 1.58
CA PRO A 163 17.43 8.61 2.87
C PRO A 163 17.27 10.12 3.08
N ALA A 164 16.10 10.55 3.53
CA ALA A 164 15.86 11.93 3.88
C ALA A 164 16.55 12.25 5.21
N LEU A 165 17.38 13.29 5.24
CA LEU A 165 18.05 13.73 6.48
C LEU A 165 17.04 14.27 7.52
N HIS A 166 16.01 14.96 7.04
CA HIS A 166 14.98 15.58 7.86
C HIS A 166 13.59 15.24 7.28
N PRO A 167 13.10 14.01 7.48
CA PRO A 167 11.77 13.65 7.04
C PRO A 167 10.73 14.53 7.76
N PRO A 168 9.64 14.94 7.09
CA PRO A 168 8.54 15.66 7.72
C PRO A 168 8.00 14.91 8.94
N ARG A 169 7.72 15.63 10.02
CA ARG A 169 7.08 15.05 11.22
C ARG A 169 5.59 14.73 10.99
N ALA A 170 4.94 15.49 10.12
CA ALA A 170 3.53 15.29 9.80
C ALA A 170 3.33 14.03 8.94
N ASP A 171 2.36 13.20 9.31
CA ASP A 171 2.02 11.99 8.55
C ASP A 171 1.22 12.37 7.29
N ALA A 172 1.84 12.18 6.11
CA ALA A 172 1.22 12.45 4.82
C ALA A 172 0.20 11.38 4.36
N THR A 173 0.00 10.30 5.14
CA THR A 173 -0.93 9.21 4.79
C THR A 173 -2.33 9.68 4.38
N PRO A 174 -2.99 10.67 5.05
CA PRO A 174 -4.29 11.17 4.61
C PRO A 174 -4.29 11.72 3.16
N LEU A 175 -3.23 12.46 2.79
CA LEU A 175 -3.09 12.97 1.42
C LEU A 175 -2.95 11.81 0.43
N LEU A 176 -2.15 10.80 0.79
CA LEU A 176 -1.90 9.66 -0.08
C LEU A 176 -3.12 8.78 -0.25
N VAL A 177 -3.92 8.62 0.80
CA VAL A 177 -5.21 7.95 0.70
C VAL A 177 -6.12 8.67 -0.29
N GLY A 178 -6.22 10.00 -0.22
CA GLY A 178 -6.99 10.78 -1.19
C GLY A 178 -6.46 10.68 -2.62
N ALA A 179 -5.15 10.50 -2.80
CA ALA A 179 -4.52 10.40 -4.11
C ALA A 179 -4.57 8.99 -4.73
N LEU A 180 -4.56 7.94 -3.90
CA LEU A 180 -4.38 6.55 -4.32
C LEU A 180 -5.63 5.69 -4.22
N MET A 181 -6.58 6.04 -3.35
CA MET A 181 -7.79 5.23 -3.18
C MET A 181 -8.64 5.28 -4.47
N PRO A 182 -8.92 4.13 -5.10
CA PRO A 182 -9.76 4.09 -6.29
C PRO A 182 -11.20 4.51 -5.95
N PRO A 183 -11.91 5.22 -6.86
CA PRO A 183 -13.30 5.62 -6.64
C PRO A 183 -14.22 4.44 -6.28
N ALA A 184 -14.05 3.28 -6.91
CA ALA A 184 -14.83 2.09 -6.63
C ALA A 184 -14.62 1.58 -5.19
N GLY A 185 -13.37 1.54 -4.73
CA GLY A 185 -13.04 1.14 -3.36
C GLY A 185 -13.55 2.12 -2.31
N LEU A 186 -13.41 3.42 -2.58
CA LEU A 186 -13.95 4.44 -1.70
C LEU A 186 -15.48 4.36 -1.63
N HIS A 187 -16.18 4.34 -2.77
CA HIS A 187 -17.63 4.20 -2.81
C HIS A 187 -18.08 2.95 -2.04
N TRP A 188 -17.37 1.83 -2.17
CA TRP A 188 -17.72 0.63 -1.45
C TRP A 188 -17.62 0.79 0.07
N LEU A 189 -16.54 1.39 0.58
CA LEU A 189 -16.41 1.72 2.01
C LEU A 189 -17.53 2.65 2.50
N TRP A 190 -17.92 3.64 1.69
CA TRP A 190 -18.99 4.58 2.04
C TRP A 190 -20.36 3.93 2.22
N ARG A 191 -20.59 2.74 1.65
CA ARG A 191 -21.86 2.01 1.80
C ARG A 191 -22.04 1.37 3.18
N ALA A 192 -20.99 1.25 3.99
CA ALA A 192 -21.07 0.74 5.36
C ALA A 192 -20.33 1.69 6.32
N PRO A 193 -21.05 2.68 6.90
CA PRO A 193 -20.46 3.68 7.79
C PRO A 193 -19.65 3.09 8.94
N ALA A 194 -20.11 1.98 9.55
CA ALA A 194 -19.39 1.31 10.63
C ALA A 194 -18.02 0.76 10.19
N VAL A 195 -17.93 0.21 8.97
CA VAL A 195 -16.66 -0.26 8.40
C VAL A 195 -15.76 0.92 8.09
N LEU A 196 -16.30 1.98 7.49
CA LEU A 196 -15.56 3.20 7.18
C LEU A 196 -14.97 3.86 8.42
N ASP A 197 -15.75 3.96 9.51
CA ASP A 197 -15.30 4.57 10.76
C ASP A 197 -14.20 3.74 11.41
N ALA A 198 -14.36 2.42 11.46
CA ALA A 198 -13.32 1.52 11.94
C ALA A 198 -12.04 1.61 11.10
N TRP A 199 -12.19 1.63 9.77
CA TRP A 199 -11.07 1.76 8.83
C TRP A 199 -10.35 3.10 9.00
N ARG A 200 -11.05 4.23 9.11
CA ARG A 200 -10.47 5.56 9.35
C ARG A 200 -9.75 5.62 10.69
N ALA A 201 -10.37 5.10 11.75
CA ALA A 201 -9.75 5.03 13.07
C ALA A 201 -8.44 4.21 13.01
N ALA A 202 -8.45 3.07 12.33
CA ALA A 202 -7.28 2.23 12.16
C ALA A 202 -6.21 2.83 11.24
N LEU A 203 -6.58 3.65 10.26
CA LEU A 203 -5.64 4.28 9.36
C LEU A 203 -4.76 5.32 10.08
N TYR A 204 -5.33 6.06 11.03
CA TYR A 204 -4.67 7.21 11.67
C TYR A 204 -4.24 6.98 13.12
N ALA A 205 -4.72 5.93 13.78
CA ALA A 205 -4.30 5.62 15.15
C ALA A 205 -2.78 5.40 15.23
N PRO A 206 -2.11 5.78 16.32
CA PRO A 206 -0.67 5.56 16.50
C PRO A 206 -0.32 4.06 16.58
N ALA A 207 -1.20 3.26 17.16
CA ALA A 207 -1.11 1.79 17.21
C ALA A 207 -2.32 1.16 16.52
N TRP A 208 -2.25 -0.15 16.23
CA TRP A 208 -3.40 -0.86 15.70
C TRP A 208 -4.53 -0.90 16.73
N PRO A 209 -5.77 -0.50 16.36
CA PRO A 209 -6.92 -0.68 17.24
C PRO A 209 -7.17 -2.17 17.53
N ALA A 210 -7.77 -2.49 18.67
CA ALA A 210 -8.03 -3.86 19.10
C ALA A 210 -8.74 -4.72 18.03
N LEU A 211 -9.61 -4.10 17.23
CA LEU A 211 -10.31 -4.75 16.12
C LEU A 211 -9.36 -5.31 15.04
N PHE A 212 -8.27 -4.60 14.75
CA PHE A 212 -7.33 -4.94 13.67
C PHE A 212 -6.01 -5.50 14.17
N ALA A 213 -5.60 -5.23 15.41
CA ALA A 213 -4.30 -5.66 15.95
C ALA A 213 -4.02 -7.17 15.74
N PRO A 214 -4.96 -8.10 15.97
CA PRO A 214 -4.70 -9.53 15.76
C PRO A 214 -4.48 -9.94 14.30
N LEU A 215 -4.77 -9.06 13.34
CA LEU A 215 -4.58 -9.30 11.91
C LEU A 215 -3.21 -8.84 11.43
N PHE A 216 -2.61 -7.85 12.10
CA PHE A 216 -1.38 -7.20 11.66
C PHE A 216 -0.19 -7.43 12.58
N SER A 217 -0.41 -7.84 13.83
CA SER A 217 0.66 -8.26 14.73
C SER A 217 1.06 -9.71 14.47
N GLU A 218 2.36 -10.00 14.54
CA GLU A 218 2.85 -11.38 14.63
C GLU A 218 2.38 -12.00 15.96
N PRO A 219 1.87 -13.24 15.96
CA PRO A 219 1.58 -13.95 17.20
C PRO A 219 2.89 -14.24 17.94
N GLY A 220 3.25 -13.42 18.93
CA GLY A 220 4.41 -13.66 19.82
C GLY A 220 5.44 -12.54 19.92
N GLY A 221 5.26 -11.41 19.23
CA GLY A 221 6.13 -10.23 19.39
C GLY A 221 5.79 -9.37 20.60
N GLY A 222 5.75 -9.96 21.79
CA GLY A 222 5.79 -9.22 23.04
C GLY A 222 7.25 -8.95 23.40
N SER A 223 7.63 -7.67 23.50
CA SER A 223 8.81 -7.30 24.31
C SER A 223 8.59 -7.67 25.77
#